data_AF-M6Q656-F1
#
_entry.id   AF-M6Q656-F1
#
_cell.length_a   1.000
_cell.length_b   1.000
_cell.length_c   1.000
_cell.angle_alpha   90.00
_cell.angle_beta   90.00
_cell.angle_gamma   90.00
#
_symmetry.space_group_name_H-M   'P 1'
#
loop_
_entity.id
_entity.type
_entity.pdbx_description
1 polymer ?
#
loop_
_entity_poly.entity_id
_entity_poly.type
_entity_poly.pdbx_seq_one_letter_code
_entity_poly.pdbx_strand_id
1 'polypeptide(L)' 'MIITNGDECKNFICITLKMKTLAKFAREAGINYDYLSKSLNGQHSYTEVREAFKKFNVPFRMGKPSHKNSKKRRSAA' A
#
# COMPACT_ATOMS: atom_id res chain seq x y z
N MET A 1 10.19 -4.33 -1.02
CA MET A 1 9.34 -3.16 -0.72
C MET A 1 8.66 -3.35 0.64
N ILE A 2 8.69 -2.36 1.54
CA ILE A 2 7.90 -2.41 2.78
C ILE A 2 6.61 -1.61 2.54
N ILE A 3 5.45 -2.24 2.70
CA ILE A 3 4.14 -1.58 2.58
C ILE A 3 3.82 -0.93 3.93
N THR A 4 4.33 0.29 4.13
CA THR A 4 4.10 1.12 5.33
C THR A 4 3.31 2.38 5.03
N ASN A 5 3.50 2.94 3.84
CA ASN A 5 2.84 4.15 3.39
C ASN A 5 2.35 3.97 1.94
N GLY A 6 1.13 4.42 1.69
CA GLY A 6 0.53 4.48 0.38
C GLY A 6 1.34 5.26 -0.64
N ASP A 7 1.91 6.41 -0.26
CA ASP A 7 2.66 7.27 -1.18
C ASP A 7 4.00 6.64 -1.61
N GLU A 8 4.72 5.99 -0.69
CA GLU A 8 5.91 5.21 -1.05
C GLU A 8 5.55 4.07 -2.02
N CYS A 9 4.39 3.44 -1.79
CA CYS A 9 3.89 2.37 -2.64
C CYS A 9 3.54 2.87 -4.05
N LYS A 10 2.90 4.05 -4.18
CA LYS A 10 2.67 4.72 -5.46
C LYS A 10 3.99 5.04 -6.17
N ASN A 11 4.96 5.61 -5.46
CA ASN A 11 6.26 5.94 -6.02
C ASN A 11 7.01 4.70 -6.52
N PHE A 12 6.97 3.60 -5.77
CA PHE A 12 7.58 2.34 -6.19
C PHE A 12 6.93 1.78 -7.46
N ILE A 13 5.61 1.83 -7.57
CA ILE A 13 4.90 1.39 -8.79
C ILE A 13 5.29 2.27 -9.98
N CYS A 14 5.32 3.60 -9.80
CA CYS A 14 5.67 4.51 -10.88
C CYS A 14 7.14 4.41 -11.31
N ILE A 15 8.06 4.32 -10.34
CA ILE A 15 9.50 4.36 -10.59
C ILE A 15 10.04 2.96 -10.90
N THR A 16 9.84 2.00 -10.01
CA THR A 16 10.45 0.67 -10.09
C THR A 16 9.76 -0.22 -11.11
N LEU A 17 8.43 -0.23 -11.14
CA LEU A 17 7.68 -1.00 -12.15
C LEU A 17 7.56 -0.26 -13.48
N LYS A 18 8.08 0.98 -13.58
CA LYS A 18 7.96 1.86 -14.76
C LYS A 18 6.50 2.01 -15.24
N MET A 19 5.54 1.85 -14.33
CA MET A 19 4.12 1.97 -14.63
C MET A 19 3.72 3.43 -14.52
N LYS A 20 3.57 4.11 -15.66
CA LYS A 20 3.20 5.55 -15.69
C LYS A 20 1.94 5.88 -14.88
N THR A 21 1.01 4.94 -14.74
CA THR A 21 -0.23 5.14 -14.00
C THR A 21 -0.61 3.92 -13.18
N LEU A 22 -1.21 4.16 -12.02
CA LEU A 22 -1.81 3.12 -11.18
C LEU A 22 -2.96 2.39 -11.89
N ALA A 23 -3.67 3.07 -12.80
CA ALA A 23 -4.71 2.45 -13.63
C ALA A 23 -4.14 1.37 -14.56
N LYS A 24 -2.99 1.64 -15.20
CA LYS A 24 -2.29 0.64 -16.02
C LYS A 24 -1.84 -0.55 -15.17
N PHE A 25 -1.27 -0.26 -14.00
CA PHE A 25 -0.87 -1.29 -13.06
C PHE A 25 -2.05 -2.16 -12.61
N ALA A 26 -3.20 -1.57 -12.25
CA ALA A 26 -4.41 -2.30 -11.88
C ALA A 26 -4.91 -3.21 -13.02
N ARG A 27 -4.90 -2.71 -14.26
CA ARG A 27 -5.32 -3.46 -15.44
C ARG A 27 -4.41 -4.66 -15.73
N GLU A 28 -3.09 -4.48 -15.63
CA GLU A 28 -2.13 -5.58 -15.81
C GLU A 28 -2.17 -6.59 -14.66
N ALA A 29 -2.32 -6.10 -13.43
CA ALA A 29 -2.55 -6.95 -12.26
C ALA A 29 -3.90 -7.69 -12.33
N GLY A 30 -4.88 -7.18 -13.07
CA GLY A 30 -6.23 -7.72 -13.12
C GLY A 30 -7.02 -7.46 -11.83
N ILE A 31 -6.70 -6.37 -11.13
CA ILE A 31 -7.35 -5.97 -9.88
C ILE A 31 -8.19 -4.72 -10.11
N ASN A 32 -9.13 -4.47 -9.20
CA ASN A 32 -9.98 -3.29 -9.27
C ASN A 32 -9.20 -2.03 -8.84
N TYR A 33 -9.18 -1.03 -9.73
CA TYR A 33 -8.50 0.25 -9.50
C TYR A 33 -9.05 1.03 -8.30
N ASP A 34 -10.35 0.97 -8.05
CA ASP A 34 -10.99 1.72 -6.96
C ASP A 34 -10.51 1.19 -5.60
N TYR A 35 -10.48 -0.14 -5.44
CA TYR A 35 -9.95 -0.79 -4.24
C TYR A 35 -8.44 -0.61 -4.10
N LEU A 36 -7.69 -0.67 -5.20
CA LEU A 36 -6.27 -0.35 -5.20
C LEU A 36 -6.02 1.08 -4.69
N SER A 37 -6.76 2.05 -5.22
CA SER A 37 -6.65 3.46 -4.83
C SER A 37 -6.97 3.66 -3.35
N LYS A 38 -8.05 3.06 -2.85
CA LYS A 38 -8.43 3.08 -1.43
C LYS A 38 -7.34 2.48 -0.54
N SER A 39 -6.77 1.35 -0.96
CA SER A 39 -5.66 0.68 -0.25
C SER A 39 -4.42 1.57 -0.19
N LEU A 40 -4.03 2.15 -1.34
CA LEU A 40 -2.92 3.08 -1.44
C LEU A 40 -3.18 4.45 -0.77
N ASN A 41 -4.42 4.75 -0.39
CA ASN A 41 -4.75 5.95 0.40
C ASN A 41 -4.91 5.63 1.90
N GLY A 42 -4.64 4.38 2.32
CA GLY A 42 -4.79 3.95 3.72
C GLY A 42 -6.24 3.87 4.19
N GLN A 43 -7.21 3.97 3.27
CA GLN A 43 -8.64 3.86 3.55
C GLN A 43 -9.11 2.40 3.59
N HIS A 44 -8.31 1.48 3.07
CA HIS A 44 -8.62 0.06 2.97
C HIS A 44 -7.38 -0.81 3.26
N SER A 45 -7.61 -2.10 3.50
CA SER A 45 -6.55 -3.09 3.65
C SER A 45 -5.72 -3.21 2.37
N TYR A 46 -4.42 -3.46 2.48
CA TYR A 46 -3.51 -3.59 1.32
C TYR A 46 -3.68 -4.91 0.53
N THR A 47 -4.86 -5.52 0.53
CA THR A 47 -5.09 -6.85 -0.06
C THR A 47 -4.82 -6.85 -1.56
N GLU A 48 -5.34 -5.86 -2.27
CA GLU A 48 -5.19 -5.70 -3.71
C GLU A 48 -3.74 -5.39 -4.10
N VAL A 49 -3.04 -4.58 -3.30
CA VAL A 49 -1.61 -4.30 -3.47
C VAL A 49 -0.80 -5.60 -3.34
N ARG A 50 -1.12 -6.45 -2.36
CA ARG A 50 -0.45 -7.74 -2.15
C ARG A 50 -0.66 -8.67 -3.34
N GLU A 51 -1.89 -8.79 -3.83
CA GLU A 51 -2.20 -9.64 -4.99
C GLU A 51 -1.48 -9.16 -6.23
N ALA A 52 -1.51 -7.86 -6.50
CA ALA A 52 -0.77 -7.30 -7.62
C ALA A 52 0.74 -7.56 -7.49
N PHE A 53 1.32 -7.32 -6.30
CA PHE A 53 2.75 -7.51 -6.10
C PHE A 53 3.17 -8.97 -6.21
N LYS A 54 2.34 -9.92 -5.76
CA LYS A 54 2.54 -11.35 -6.02
C LYS A 54 2.57 -11.65 -7.51
N LYS A 55 1.63 -11.09 -8.28
CA LYS A 55 1.53 -11.33 -9.74
C LYS A 55 2.73 -10.76 -10.50
N PHE A 56 3.24 -9.62 -10.06
CA PHE A 56 4.46 -9.01 -10.60
C PHE A 56 5.76 -9.59 -10.03
N ASN A 57 5.71 -10.64 -9.19
CA ASN A 57 6.87 -11.21 -8.49
C ASN A 57 7.69 -10.16 -7.71
N VAL A 58 7.02 -9.14 -7.19
CA VAL A 58 7.65 -8.08 -6.40
C VAL A 58 7.81 -8.56 -4.95
N PRO A 59 9.03 -8.63 -4.41
CA PRO A 59 9.22 -8.97 -3.02
C PRO A 59 8.70 -7.84 -2.12
N PHE A 60 7.70 -8.16 -1.29
CA PHE A 60 7.12 -7.22 -0.35
C PHE A 60 7.08 -7.75 1.09
N ARG A 61 7.15 -6.81 2.03
CA ARG A 61 6.91 -7.05 3.45
C ARG A 61 5.83 -6.08 3.89
N MET A 62 4.87 -6.55 4.67
CA MET A 62 3.94 -5.65 5.34
C MET A 62 4.70 -4.95 6.45
N GLY A 63 4.69 -3.61 6.46
CA GLY A 63 5.05 -2.90 7.66
C GLY A 63 4.09 -3.34 8.76
N LYS A 64 4.59 -3.63 9.97
CA LYS A 64 3.69 -3.64 11.11
C LYS A 64 2.99 -2.28 11.11
N PRO A 65 1.64 -2.20 11.18
CA PRO A 65 1.00 -0.92 11.38
C PRO A 65 1.71 -0.31 12.57
N SER A 66 2.34 0.85 12.37
CA SER A 66 2.87 1.60 13.50
C SER A 66 1.63 1.91 14.33
N HIS A 67 1.35 1.08 15.34
CA HIS A 67 0.62 1.53 16.50
C HIS A 67 1.44 2.71 16.99
N LYS A 68 1.15 3.90 16.47
CA LYS A 68 1.19 5.12 17.25
C LYS A 68 0.23 4.85 18.38
N ASN A 69 0.75 4.12 19.36
CA ASN A 69 0.18 3.91 20.65
C ASN A 69 0.23 5.31 21.26
N SER A 70 -0.80 6.10 20.93
CA SER A 70 -1.09 7.35 21.60
C SER A 70 -1.58 6.98 22.99
N LYS A 71 -0.67 6.43 23.80
CA LYS A 71 -0.82 6.32 25.24
C LYS A 71 -0.63 7.73 25.78
N LYS A 72 -1.61 8.58 25.51
CA LYS A 72 -1.82 9.84 26.23
C LYS A 72 -2.14 9.45 27.67
N ARG A 73 -1.10 9.18 28.46
CA ARG A 73 -1.19 9.16 29.92
C ARG A 73 -1.54 10.59 30.34
N ARG A 74 -2.83 10.92 30.35
CA ARG A 74 -3.33 11.93 31.27
C ARG A 74 -3.28 11.28 32.64
N SER A 75 -2.15 11.44 33.33
CA SER A 75 -2.12 11.30 34.77
C SER A 75 -2.92 12.47 35.32
N ALA A 76 -4.16 12.20 35.73
CA ALA A 76 -4.88 13.03 36.66
C ALA A 76 -4.91 12.24 37.97
N ALA A 77 -4.11 12.69 38.93
CA ALA A 77 -4.23 12.45 40.37
C ALA A 77 -3.24 13.40 41.06
#